data_AF-A0A919IMM6-F1
#
_entry.id   AF-A0A919IMM6-F1
#
_cell.length_a   1.000
_cell.length_b   1.000
_cell.length_c   1.000
_cell.angle_alpha   90.00
_cell.angle_beta   90.00
_cell.angle_gamma   90.00
#
_symmetry.space_group_name_H-M   'P 1'
#
loop_
_entity.id
_entity.type
_entity.pdbx_description
1 polymer ?
#
loop_
_entity_poly.entity_id
_entity_poly.type
_entity_poly.pdbx_seq_one_letter_code
_entity_poly.pdbx_strand_id
1 'polypeptide(L)'
;MKPHRRSGDDRGSLPIAMMVVTVGLVLSVAVLPMILRQFTTARTMADRSTALAGARIGLDVVMARIAAAAYGSTGLLEDLPSCAEPITGDVGVGGEKMEYVVTITYKDRDGKVLTCPLKTAPKTAEVSSKGLGSLDVAPTDSSTSEQTSRTLDGTYTFALDNDTHKATGGSIRIDSSTAGNLCMDAVTKTPVAGAAVKMRVCDGSSTQQFRYTAELYIKLVNSETDAYPNGMCVFGTTAHANGKAVVLQPCPSTTGSIVPDFQWSLDNASNLRTTSPTKVVEGYCINLTTASTVNTPLILGNCSGSATLNVWRFDAAVGAGMAGEDTNQLVNYSQFSRCLDVTSRSVTSTYMIAWFCKQDPNGVVDWNQTWYHPMPNDSAKETEKKGVIYIITGGKRYCLKSPLVATSSSWVTVTTTGCPQTDVTSTAGIPAALVWNVKHNTGSYTTSYRIEDSTGLCLQPTDLATGVKNVDLHSDGTSKVKVAVCSSNELQKWNAPPDISNSSPLSDITEN
;
A
#
# COMPACT_ATOMS: atom_id res chain seq x y z
N MET A 1 82.07 -62.16 -29.81
CA MET A 1 81.67 -62.22 -31.23
C MET A 1 80.93 -60.93 -31.59
N LYS A 2 81.55 -60.07 -32.41
CA LYS A 2 80.90 -58.90 -33.04
C LYS A 2 80.22 -59.36 -34.34
N PRO A 3 78.96 -58.99 -34.61
CA PRO A 3 78.46 -58.87 -35.97
C PRO A 3 78.42 -57.39 -36.41
N HIS A 4 78.84 -57.20 -37.65
CA HIS A 4 78.98 -55.92 -38.35
C HIS A 4 77.63 -55.22 -38.63
N ARG A 5 77.62 -53.91 -38.41
CA ARG A 5 76.63 -52.94 -38.89
C ARG A 5 76.76 -52.80 -40.42
N ARG A 6 75.67 -53.03 -41.17
CA ARG A 6 75.52 -52.55 -42.55
C ARG A 6 75.04 -51.10 -42.49
N SER A 7 75.82 -50.20 -43.07
CA SER A 7 75.45 -48.81 -43.34
C SER A 7 74.45 -48.81 -44.50
N GLY A 8 73.18 -48.49 -44.23
CA GLY A 8 72.22 -48.10 -45.25
C GLY A 8 72.44 -46.63 -45.61
N ASP A 9 72.45 -46.33 -46.90
CA ASP A 9 72.57 -44.98 -47.46
C ASP A 9 71.36 -44.10 -47.08
N ASP A 10 71.52 -43.18 -46.14
CA ASP A 10 70.56 -42.12 -45.78
C ASP A 10 70.70 -40.87 -46.68
N ARG A 11 71.02 -41.04 -47.96
CA ARG A 11 71.33 -39.91 -48.87
C ARG A 11 70.12 -39.14 -49.41
N GLY A 12 68.92 -39.39 -48.89
CA GLY A 12 67.69 -38.66 -49.21
C GLY A 12 66.93 -38.09 -48.00
N SER A 13 67.34 -38.37 -46.75
CA SER A 13 66.55 -38.08 -45.54
C SER A 13 66.72 -36.65 -45.01
N LEU A 14 67.84 -35.98 -45.31
CA LEU A 14 68.14 -34.63 -44.82
C LEU A 14 67.19 -33.54 -45.37
N PRO A 15 66.92 -33.45 -46.69
CA PRO A 15 65.96 -32.47 -47.20
C PRO A 15 64.51 -32.79 -46.80
N ILE A 16 64.14 -34.08 -46.66
CA ILE A 16 62.82 -34.49 -46.16
C ILE A 16 62.65 -34.08 -44.69
N ALA A 17 63.66 -34.32 -43.84
CA ALA A 17 63.63 -33.91 -42.44
C ALA A 17 63.54 -32.38 -42.28
N MET A 18 64.27 -31.62 -43.11
CA MET A 18 64.21 -30.16 -43.07
C MET A 18 62.85 -29.63 -43.52
N MET A 19 62.22 -30.26 -44.51
CA MET A 19 60.86 -29.93 -44.95
C MET A 19 59.82 -30.26 -43.87
N VAL A 20 59.94 -31.40 -43.18
CA VAL A 20 59.02 -31.75 -42.07
C VAL A 20 59.14 -30.78 -40.89
N VAL A 21 60.37 -30.37 -40.53
CA VAL A 21 60.58 -29.41 -39.43
C VAL A 21 60.05 -28.02 -39.80
N THR A 22 60.28 -27.56 -41.02
CA THR A 22 59.77 -26.26 -41.49
C THR A 22 58.24 -26.25 -41.61
N VAL A 23 57.63 -27.29 -42.17
CA VAL A 23 56.17 -27.44 -42.20
C VAL A 23 55.60 -27.52 -40.78
N GLY A 24 56.24 -28.26 -39.87
CA GLY A 24 55.82 -28.35 -38.47
C GLY A 24 55.87 -27.01 -37.73
N LEU A 25 56.92 -26.20 -37.97
CA LEU A 25 57.03 -24.85 -37.39
C LEU A 25 55.99 -23.89 -37.98
N VAL A 26 55.77 -23.90 -39.30
CA VAL A 26 54.76 -23.07 -39.95
C VAL A 26 53.35 -23.44 -39.46
N LEU A 27 53.05 -24.74 -39.32
CA LEU A 27 51.77 -25.20 -38.79
C LEU A 27 51.58 -24.78 -37.32
N SER A 28 52.65 -24.87 -36.50
CA SER A 28 52.60 -24.48 -35.09
C SER A 28 52.35 -22.99 -34.90
N VAL A 29 53.00 -22.14 -35.71
CA VAL A 29 52.78 -20.69 -35.72
C VAL A 29 51.37 -20.33 -36.20
N ALA A 30 50.81 -21.09 -37.14
CA ALA A 30 49.45 -20.86 -37.64
C ALA A 30 48.35 -21.26 -36.64
N VAL A 31 48.59 -22.28 -35.79
CA VAL A 31 47.60 -22.78 -34.81
C VAL A 31 47.57 -21.94 -33.53
N LEU A 32 48.69 -21.32 -33.13
CA LEU A 32 48.79 -20.55 -31.89
C LEU A 32 47.75 -19.40 -31.76
N PRO A 33 47.49 -18.57 -32.80
CA PRO A 33 46.45 -17.54 -32.72
C PRO A 33 45.04 -18.11 -32.54
N MET A 34 44.76 -19.29 -33.10
CA MET A 34 43.45 -19.96 -32.96
C MET A 34 43.24 -20.43 -31.53
N ILE A 35 44.25 -21.03 -30.90
CA ILE A 35 44.20 -21.47 -29.50
C ILE A 35 44.05 -20.27 -28.56
N LEU A 36 44.83 -19.20 -28.75
CA LEU A 36 44.71 -17.99 -27.95
C LEU A 36 43.31 -17.37 -28.06
N ARG A 37 42.73 -17.34 -29.27
CA ARG A 37 41.36 -16.85 -29.49
C ARG A 37 40.29 -17.73 -28.84
N GLN A 38 40.49 -19.05 -28.82
CA GLN A 38 39.58 -19.96 -28.13
C GLN A 38 39.65 -19.78 -26.61
N PHE A 39 40.84 -19.63 -26.04
CA PHE A 39 41.01 -19.37 -24.61
C PHE A 39 40.42 -18.03 -24.18
N THR A 40 40.64 -16.96 -24.95
CA THR A 40 40.04 -15.66 -24.62
C THR A 40 38.52 -15.70 -24.73
N THR A 41 37.97 -16.32 -25.78
CA THR A 41 36.51 -16.45 -25.93
C THR A 41 35.90 -17.29 -24.82
N ALA A 42 36.52 -18.43 -24.47
CA ALA A 42 36.04 -19.28 -23.39
C ALA A 42 36.10 -18.57 -22.03
N ARG A 43 37.19 -17.83 -21.76
CA ARG A 43 37.32 -17.03 -20.53
C ARG A 43 36.27 -15.93 -20.46
N THR A 44 36.07 -15.16 -21.52
CA THR A 44 35.05 -14.13 -21.57
C THR A 44 33.63 -14.70 -21.41
N MET A 45 33.35 -15.88 -21.98
CA MET A 45 32.05 -16.53 -21.76
C MET A 45 31.87 -16.99 -20.30
N ALA A 46 32.92 -17.53 -19.68
CA ALA A 46 32.91 -17.91 -18.28
C ALA A 46 32.72 -16.70 -17.37
N ASP A 47 33.48 -15.61 -17.57
CA ASP A 47 33.36 -14.36 -16.80
C ASP A 47 31.96 -13.74 -16.95
N ARG A 48 31.38 -13.78 -18.16
CA ARG A 48 29.99 -13.34 -18.39
C ARG A 48 28.98 -14.17 -17.63
N SER A 49 29.15 -15.50 -17.61
CA SER A 49 28.27 -16.41 -16.88
C SER A 49 28.36 -16.17 -15.37
N THR A 50 29.58 -15.98 -14.85
CA THR A 50 29.81 -15.66 -13.43
C THR A 50 29.23 -14.30 -13.05
N ALA A 51 29.43 -13.27 -13.88
CA ALA A 51 28.82 -11.96 -13.68
C ALA A 51 27.29 -12.02 -13.68
N LEU A 52 26.69 -12.75 -14.62
CA LEU A 52 25.23 -12.92 -14.65
C LEU A 52 24.71 -13.71 -13.44
N ALA A 53 25.43 -14.74 -13.00
CA ALA A 53 25.09 -15.48 -11.79
C ALA A 53 25.16 -14.59 -10.55
N GLY A 54 26.22 -13.78 -10.39
CA GLY A 54 26.33 -12.79 -9.32
C GLY A 54 25.17 -11.79 -9.34
N ALA A 55 24.81 -11.27 -10.51
CA ALA A 55 23.68 -10.36 -10.67
C ALA A 55 22.35 -11.01 -10.23
N ARG A 56 22.10 -12.26 -10.61
CA ARG A 56 20.88 -12.99 -10.18
C ARG A 56 20.84 -13.18 -8.68
N ILE A 57 21.96 -13.58 -8.08
CA ILE A 57 22.03 -13.82 -6.65
C ILE A 57 21.86 -12.51 -5.86
N GLY A 58 22.44 -11.40 -6.32
CA GLY A 58 22.19 -10.09 -5.70
C GLY A 58 20.71 -9.71 -5.70
N LEU A 59 20.00 -9.96 -6.80
CA LEU A 59 18.56 -9.74 -6.89
C LEU A 59 17.81 -10.64 -5.88
N ASP A 60 18.12 -11.94 -5.84
CA ASP A 60 17.52 -12.90 -4.90
C ASP A 60 17.77 -12.51 -3.44
N VAL A 61 18.97 -12.03 -3.10
CA VAL A 61 19.32 -11.58 -1.73
C VAL A 61 18.51 -10.35 -1.34
N VAL A 62 18.40 -9.34 -2.22
CA VAL A 62 17.60 -8.15 -1.92
C VAL A 62 16.13 -8.49 -1.79
N MET A 63 15.61 -9.35 -2.67
CA MET A 63 14.25 -9.86 -2.58
C MET A 63 13.99 -10.58 -1.26
N ALA A 64 14.92 -11.42 -0.82
CA ALA A 64 14.84 -12.09 0.48
C ALA A 64 14.87 -11.10 1.66
N ARG A 65 15.67 -10.02 1.57
CA ARG A 65 15.68 -8.98 2.61
C ARG A 65 14.41 -8.13 2.62
N ILE A 66 13.88 -7.77 1.44
CA ILE A 66 12.58 -7.09 1.33
C ILE A 66 11.48 -7.98 1.91
N ALA A 67 11.50 -9.29 1.63
CA ALA A 67 10.57 -10.24 2.24
C ALA A 67 10.77 -10.40 3.75
N ALA A 68 12.02 -10.37 4.23
CA ALA A 68 12.34 -10.46 5.66
C ALA A 68 11.96 -9.20 6.46
N ALA A 69 11.75 -8.05 5.79
CA ALA A 69 11.16 -6.86 6.40
C ALA A 69 9.67 -7.04 6.75
N ALA A 70 9.07 -8.18 6.36
CA ALA A 70 7.76 -8.56 6.84
C ALA A 70 7.83 -9.12 8.27
N TYR A 71 7.05 -8.52 9.17
CA TYR A 71 6.74 -9.05 10.50
C TYR A 71 5.29 -9.57 10.51
N GLY A 72 5.14 -10.90 10.47
CA GLY A 72 3.83 -11.54 10.35
C GLY A 72 3.18 -11.26 8.99
N SER A 73 2.01 -10.63 8.98
CA SER A 73 1.29 -10.20 7.77
C SER A 73 1.55 -8.73 7.39
N THR A 74 2.46 -8.05 8.08
CA THR A 74 2.71 -6.61 7.92
C THR A 74 4.18 -6.33 7.63
N GLY A 75 4.50 -5.29 6.86
CA GLY A 75 5.88 -4.86 6.60
C GLY A 75 6.31 -3.70 7.48
N LEU A 76 7.54 -3.71 7.98
CA LEU A 76 8.15 -2.60 8.73
C LEU A 76 9.04 -1.77 7.79
N LEU A 77 8.79 -0.45 7.71
CA LEU A 77 9.53 0.44 6.80
C LEU A 77 11.00 0.58 7.20
N GLU A 78 11.27 0.58 8.50
CA GLU A 78 12.62 0.62 9.04
C GLU A 78 13.45 -0.66 8.77
N ASP A 79 12.79 -1.79 8.52
CA ASP A 79 13.46 -3.06 8.23
C ASP A 79 13.70 -3.28 6.73
N LEU A 80 13.14 -2.41 5.89
CA LEU A 80 13.45 -2.41 4.46
C LEU A 80 14.93 -2.10 4.24
N PRO A 81 15.59 -2.76 3.28
CA PRO A 81 16.98 -2.46 2.97
C PRO A 81 17.16 -0.99 2.64
N SER A 82 18.19 -0.36 3.21
CA SER A 82 18.49 1.05 2.95
C SER A 82 18.73 1.28 1.46
N CYS A 83 18.11 2.33 0.93
CA CYS A 83 18.37 2.87 -0.40
C CYS A 83 19.48 3.92 -0.43
N ALA A 84 20.09 4.24 0.73
CA ALA A 84 21.16 5.24 0.79
C ALA A 84 22.50 4.67 0.31
N GLU A 85 22.75 3.38 0.54
CA GLU A 85 24.03 2.72 0.23
C GLU A 85 23.79 1.42 -0.55
N PRO A 86 24.64 1.10 -1.54
CA PRO A 86 24.56 -0.17 -2.25
C PRO A 86 24.77 -1.37 -1.34
N ILE A 87 24.04 -2.46 -1.60
CA ILE A 87 24.19 -3.74 -0.90
C ILE A 87 25.21 -4.56 -1.66
N THR A 88 26.32 -4.90 -1.00
CA THR A 88 27.38 -5.72 -1.59
C THR A 88 27.46 -7.09 -0.92
N GLY A 89 27.93 -8.09 -1.66
CA GLY A 89 28.20 -9.42 -1.12
C GLY A 89 28.94 -10.32 -2.10
N ASP A 90 29.37 -11.47 -1.61
CA ASP A 90 30.03 -12.53 -2.38
C ASP A 90 29.49 -13.89 -1.93
N VAL A 91 29.13 -14.73 -2.88
CA VAL A 91 28.53 -16.06 -2.70
C VAL A 91 29.39 -17.16 -3.32
N GLY A 92 30.62 -16.82 -3.67
CA GLY A 92 31.62 -17.74 -4.17
C GLY A 92 31.93 -18.89 -3.20
N VAL A 93 32.21 -20.07 -3.76
CA VAL A 93 32.66 -21.26 -3.00
C VAL A 93 33.97 -21.75 -3.58
N GLY A 94 34.85 -22.30 -2.74
CA GLY A 94 36.08 -22.94 -3.21
C GLY A 94 37.12 -22.01 -3.85
N GLY A 95 37.10 -20.71 -3.53
CA GLY A 95 38.05 -19.72 -4.05
C GLY A 95 37.59 -19.00 -5.31
N GLU A 96 36.43 -19.35 -5.87
CA GLU A 96 35.73 -18.52 -6.84
C GLU A 96 35.07 -17.34 -6.12
N LYS A 97 35.03 -16.17 -6.77
CA LYS A 97 34.27 -15.00 -6.29
C LYS A 97 33.06 -14.77 -7.20
N MET A 98 31.89 -14.65 -6.59
CA MET A 98 30.65 -14.27 -7.22
C MET A 98 30.14 -12.99 -6.55
N GLU A 99 30.90 -11.92 -6.74
CA GLU A 99 30.61 -10.62 -6.16
C GLU A 99 29.39 -9.98 -6.84
N TYR A 100 28.55 -9.32 -6.04
CA TYR A 100 27.42 -8.55 -6.51
C TYR A 100 27.31 -7.20 -5.79
N VAL A 101 26.70 -6.24 -6.47
CA VAL A 101 26.37 -4.91 -5.97
C VAL A 101 24.93 -4.60 -6.36
N VAL A 102 24.06 -4.37 -5.39
CA VAL A 102 22.65 -4.06 -5.63
C VAL A 102 22.34 -2.63 -5.19
N THR A 103 21.69 -1.87 -6.06
CA THR A 103 21.10 -0.58 -5.72
C THR A 103 19.58 -0.67 -5.74
N ILE A 104 18.93 0.04 -4.82
CA ILE A 104 17.48 0.03 -4.67
C ILE A 104 16.99 1.47 -4.75
N THR A 105 16.01 1.73 -5.61
CA THR A 105 15.31 3.01 -5.69
C THR A 105 13.85 2.78 -5.35
N TYR A 106 13.45 3.21 -4.16
CA TYR A 106 12.06 3.17 -3.73
C TYR A 106 11.26 4.29 -4.39
N LYS A 107 10.04 3.99 -4.84
CA LYS A 107 9.11 4.98 -5.39
C LYS A 107 7.75 4.88 -4.71
N ASP A 108 7.10 6.02 -4.55
CA ASP A 108 5.71 6.09 -4.07
C ASP A 108 4.70 5.72 -5.16
N ARG A 109 3.41 5.83 -4.83
CA ARG A 109 2.30 5.52 -5.73
C ARG A 109 2.27 6.40 -7.00
N ASP A 110 2.83 7.59 -6.94
CA ASP A 110 2.90 8.53 -8.07
C ASP A 110 4.18 8.32 -8.90
N GLY A 111 5.01 7.33 -8.54
CA GLY A 111 6.29 7.05 -9.17
C GLY A 111 7.41 8.00 -8.75
N LYS A 112 7.20 8.82 -7.72
CA LYS A 112 8.23 9.73 -7.20
C LYS A 112 9.20 8.97 -6.31
N VAL A 113 10.49 9.25 -6.49
CA VAL A 113 11.57 8.63 -5.72
C VAL A 113 11.48 9.04 -4.25
N LEU A 114 11.49 8.04 -3.37
CA LEU A 114 11.54 8.19 -1.92
C LEU A 114 12.99 8.25 -1.44
N THR A 115 13.23 9.04 -0.41
CA THR A 115 14.56 9.19 0.20
C THR A 115 14.64 8.35 1.47
N CYS A 116 15.74 7.64 1.67
CA CYS A 116 15.96 6.89 2.92
C CYS A 116 16.46 7.81 4.06
N PRO A 117 16.10 7.51 5.33
CA PRO A 117 15.19 6.44 5.76
C PRO A 117 13.74 6.71 5.31
N LEU A 118 13.03 5.65 4.93
CA LEU A 118 11.68 5.75 4.38
C LEU A 118 10.70 6.28 5.42
N LYS A 119 9.89 7.27 5.04
CA LYS A 119 8.81 7.84 5.88
C LYS A 119 7.41 7.45 5.41
N THR A 120 7.33 6.87 4.23
CA THR A 120 6.10 6.47 3.55
C THR A 120 6.33 5.11 2.93
N ALA A 121 5.30 4.27 2.89
CA ALA A 121 5.40 2.97 2.26
C ALA A 121 5.70 3.12 0.76
N PRO A 122 6.76 2.48 0.25
CA PRO A 122 7.00 2.43 -1.19
C PRO A 122 5.92 1.60 -1.88
N LYS A 123 5.47 2.05 -3.05
CA LYS A 123 4.61 1.23 -3.92
C LYS A 123 5.47 0.29 -4.75
N THR A 124 6.61 0.77 -5.21
CA THR A 124 7.57 -0.02 -5.98
C THR A 124 9.00 0.20 -5.49
N ALA A 125 9.85 -0.78 -5.73
CA ALA A 125 11.30 -0.65 -5.66
C ALA A 125 11.89 -1.05 -7.01
N GLU A 126 12.61 -0.14 -7.64
CA GLU A 126 13.47 -0.48 -8.77
C GLU A 126 14.78 -1.03 -8.20
N VAL A 127 15.08 -2.27 -8.54
CA VAL A 127 16.25 -3.00 -8.02
C VAL A 127 17.19 -3.24 -9.20
N SER A 128 18.42 -2.74 -9.08
CA SER A 128 19.48 -2.93 -10.06
C SER A 128 20.60 -3.75 -9.44
N SER A 129 20.77 -4.99 -9.89
CA SER A 129 21.78 -5.92 -9.38
C SER A 129 22.88 -6.12 -10.41
N LYS A 130 24.07 -5.65 -10.07
CA LYS A 130 25.27 -5.78 -10.89
C LYS A 130 26.15 -6.89 -10.35
N GLY A 131 26.38 -7.94 -11.13
CA GLY A 131 27.37 -8.96 -10.81
C GLY A 131 28.73 -8.64 -11.42
N LEU A 132 29.78 -8.88 -10.64
CA LEU A 132 31.17 -8.64 -11.03
C LEU A 132 31.80 -9.99 -11.37
N GLY A 133 32.03 -10.24 -12.66
CA GLY A 133 32.73 -11.43 -13.11
C GLY A 133 34.23 -11.26 -12.89
N SER A 134 34.77 -11.96 -11.90
CA SER A 134 36.20 -12.14 -11.76
C SER A 134 36.49 -13.60 -11.43
N LEU A 135 36.80 -14.39 -12.47
CA LEU A 135 37.59 -15.59 -12.24
C LEU A 135 38.99 -15.11 -11.85
N ASP A 136 39.29 -15.16 -10.55
CA ASP A 136 40.56 -14.78 -9.89
C ASP A 136 41.74 -15.70 -10.30
N VAL A 137 41.72 -16.19 -11.53
CA VAL A 137 42.73 -17.04 -12.16
C VAL A 137 43.42 -16.21 -13.25
N ALA A 138 44.15 -15.16 -12.87
CA ALA A 138 45.12 -14.52 -13.77
C ALA A 138 46.46 -14.27 -13.07
N PRO A 139 47.57 -14.42 -13.81
CA PRO A 139 48.93 -14.35 -13.31
C PRO A 139 49.23 -12.95 -12.76
N THR A 140 50.14 -12.92 -11.78
CA THR A 140 50.59 -11.85 -10.87
C THR A 140 50.94 -10.46 -11.44
N ASP A 141 50.53 -10.06 -12.64
CA ASP A 141 50.79 -8.72 -13.18
C ASP A 141 49.53 -7.83 -13.22
N SER A 142 49.60 -6.77 -12.43
CA SER A 142 48.54 -5.87 -11.96
C SER A 142 48.02 -4.87 -13.01
N SER A 143 47.73 -5.30 -14.24
CA SER A 143 46.95 -4.44 -15.15
C SER A 143 45.46 -4.63 -14.85
N THR A 144 44.75 -3.53 -14.61
CA THR A 144 43.31 -3.43 -14.36
C THR A 144 42.53 -4.00 -15.54
N SER A 145 42.43 -5.32 -15.62
CA SER A 145 41.59 -6.00 -16.59
C SER A 145 40.15 -5.54 -16.38
N GLU A 146 39.49 -5.11 -17.46
CA GLU A 146 38.08 -4.75 -17.49
C GLU A 146 37.27 -5.91 -16.92
N GLN A 147 36.88 -5.83 -15.65
CA GLN A 147 35.98 -6.81 -15.05
C GLN A 147 34.72 -6.83 -15.90
N THR A 148 34.42 -7.99 -16.46
CA THR A 148 33.19 -8.16 -17.21
C THR A 148 32.05 -8.12 -16.19
N SER A 149 31.17 -7.13 -16.30
CA SER A 149 30.00 -7.01 -15.42
C SER A 149 28.71 -7.18 -16.22
N ARG A 150 27.68 -7.64 -15.51
CA ARG A 150 26.31 -7.78 -16.03
C ARG A 150 25.36 -7.17 -15.02
N THR A 151 24.37 -6.45 -15.50
CA THR A 151 23.35 -5.84 -14.64
C THR A 151 21.99 -6.45 -14.96
N LEU A 152 21.26 -6.84 -13.93
CA LEU A 152 19.85 -7.19 -13.99
C LEU A 152 19.06 -6.10 -13.30
N ASP A 153 18.12 -5.51 -14.03
CA ASP A 153 17.15 -4.58 -13.48
C ASP A 153 15.81 -5.26 -13.34
N GLY A 154 15.08 -4.96 -12.28
CA GLY A 154 13.73 -5.46 -12.06
C GLY A 154 12.92 -4.49 -11.19
N THR A 155 11.60 -4.58 -11.30
CA THR A 155 10.68 -3.78 -10.49
C THR A 155 9.99 -4.68 -9.48
N TYR A 156 10.28 -4.48 -8.20
CA TYR A 156 9.49 -5.06 -7.13
C TYR A 156 8.27 -4.19 -6.88
N THR A 157 7.07 -4.76 -6.99
CA THR A 157 5.83 -4.11 -6.57
C THR A 157 5.45 -4.63 -5.20
N PHE A 158 5.45 -3.75 -4.21
CA PHE A 158 4.96 -4.10 -2.88
C PHE A 158 3.49 -4.46 -2.99
N ALA A 159 3.14 -5.62 -2.44
CA ALA A 159 1.76 -5.98 -2.14
C ALA A 159 1.29 -5.08 -1.00
N LEU A 160 0.99 -3.83 -1.35
CA LEU A 160 0.22 -2.94 -0.50
C LEU A 160 -1.24 -3.38 -0.64
N ASP A 161 -1.60 -4.50 -0.02
CA ASP A 161 -3.01 -4.77 0.22
C ASP A 161 -3.58 -3.64 1.10
N ASN A 162 -4.89 -3.44 1.05
CA ASN A 162 -5.53 -2.51 1.95
C ASN A 162 -5.37 -2.97 3.42
N ASP A 163 -4.92 -4.19 3.69
CA ASP A 163 -4.52 -4.66 5.01
C ASP A 163 -3.15 -4.10 5.45
N THR A 164 -2.27 -3.76 4.53
CA THR A 164 -1.00 -3.05 4.71
C THR A 164 -1.18 -1.55 4.63
N HIS A 165 -2.18 -1.04 3.91
CA HIS A 165 -2.67 0.34 4.12
C HIS A 165 -3.32 0.50 5.51
N LYS A 166 -4.05 -0.52 5.98
CA LYS A 166 -4.48 -0.63 7.38
C LYS A 166 -3.30 -0.85 8.33
N ALA A 167 -2.23 -1.52 7.90
CA ALA A 167 -1.04 -1.76 8.72
C ALA A 167 -0.08 -0.58 8.77
N THR A 168 -0.11 0.36 7.82
CA THR A 168 0.61 1.63 7.98
C THR A 168 -0.13 2.56 8.94
N GLY A 169 -1.46 2.41 9.05
CA GLY A 169 -2.31 3.32 9.81
C GLY A 169 -2.32 4.71 9.19
N GLY A 170 -3.03 5.62 9.86
CA GLY A 170 -3.02 7.03 9.52
C GLY A 170 -3.04 7.89 10.78
N SER A 171 -2.85 9.20 10.59
CA SER A 171 -2.94 10.13 11.70
C SER A 171 -4.39 10.47 11.99
N ILE A 172 -4.71 10.64 13.27
CA ILE A 172 -6.00 11.21 13.72
C ILE A 172 -5.71 12.62 14.22
N ARG A 173 -6.17 13.63 13.48
CA ARG A 173 -5.89 15.04 13.76
C ARG A 173 -7.10 15.76 14.33
N ILE A 174 -6.86 16.81 15.10
CA ILE A 174 -7.90 17.78 15.42
C ILE A 174 -8.21 18.63 14.17
N ASP A 175 -9.47 19.03 14.01
CA ASP A 175 -9.93 19.77 12.83
C ASP A 175 -9.15 21.08 12.58
N SER A 176 -8.96 21.87 13.64
CA SER A 176 -8.22 23.13 13.60
C SER A 176 -7.42 23.35 14.87
N SER A 177 -6.31 24.08 14.76
CA SER A 177 -5.49 24.47 15.91
C SER A 177 -4.59 25.66 15.54
N THR A 178 -4.44 26.60 16.46
CA THR A 178 -3.52 27.73 16.30
C THR A 178 -2.05 27.35 16.51
N ALA A 179 -1.77 26.16 17.04
CA ALA A 179 -0.42 25.60 17.19
C ALA A 179 0.02 24.73 16.00
N GLY A 180 -0.70 24.81 14.87
CA GLY A 180 -0.49 23.97 13.69
C GLY A 180 -1.35 22.70 13.71
N ASN A 181 -1.10 21.81 12.75
CA ASN A 181 -1.80 20.53 12.64
C ASN A 181 -1.37 19.64 13.81
N LEU A 182 -2.30 19.34 14.72
CA LEU A 182 -2.07 18.47 15.86
C LEU A 182 -2.67 17.09 15.61
N CYS A 183 -1.88 16.04 15.84
CA CYS A 183 -2.24 14.64 15.71
C CYS A 183 -2.18 13.93 17.07
N MET A 184 -3.02 12.91 17.24
CA MET A 184 -2.89 11.96 18.34
C MET A 184 -1.50 11.31 18.29
N ASP A 185 -0.86 11.16 19.44
CA ASP A 185 0.51 10.68 19.56
C ASP A 185 0.66 9.83 20.83
N ALA A 186 1.17 8.61 20.65
CA ALA A 186 1.52 7.68 21.72
C ALA A 186 2.82 8.06 22.46
N VAL A 187 3.54 9.07 21.98
CA VAL A 187 4.85 9.58 22.43
C VAL A 187 6.00 8.60 22.21
N THR A 188 5.76 7.30 22.39
CA THR A 188 6.73 6.21 22.23
C THR A 188 6.12 5.08 21.41
N LYS A 189 6.93 4.33 20.65
CA LYS A 189 6.46 3.19 19.83
C LYS A 189 5.95 2.01 20.65
N THR A 190 6.51 1.83 21.85
CA THR A 190 6.20 0.72 22.77
C THR A 190 5.62 1.26 24.09
N PRO A 191 4.46 1.94 24.04
CA PRO A 191 3.89 2.53 25.24
C PRO A 191 3.51 1.44 26.24
N VAL A 192 3.76 1.68 27.52
CA VAL A 192 3.28 0.82 28.59
C VAL A 192 1.78 1.04 28.81
N ALA A 193 1.10 0.03 29.36
CA ALA A 193 -0.28 0.16 29.82
C ALA A 193 -0.47 1.37 30.73
N GLY A 194 -1.45 2.22 30.43
CA GLY A 194 -1.73 3.47 31.15
C GLY A 194 -0.99 4.70 30.62
N ALA A 195 -0.14 4.58 29.60
CA ALA A 195 0.51 5.73 28.98
C ALA A 195 -0.54 6.71 28.40
N ALA A 196 -0.40 8.00 28.68
CA ALA A 196 -1.32 9.01 28.18
C ALA A 196 -1.18 9.19 26.66
N VAL A 197 -2.32 9.29 25.96
CA VAL A 197 -2.35 9.75 24.57
C VAL A 197 -2.25 11.29 24.60
N LYS A 198 -1.37 11.87 23.79
CA LYS A 198 -1.17 13.32 23.72
C LYS A 198 -1.44 13.84 22.31
N MET A 199 -1.65 15.14 22.19
CA MET A 199 -1.63 15.83 20.89
C MET A 199 -0.27 16.43 20.63
N ARG A 200 0.35 16.12 19.50
CA ARG A 200 1.63 16.69 19.06
C ARG A 200 1.52 17.18 17.62
N VAL A 201 2.50 17.97 17.18
CA VAL A 201 2.54 18.41 15.78
C VAL A 201 2.62 17.16 14.90
N CYS A 202 1.76 17.10 13.88
CA CYS A 202 1.74 15.98 12.95
C CYS A 202 3.08 15.86 12.24
N ASP A 203 3.75 14.71 12.36
CA ASP A 203 5.07 14.46 11.77
C ASP A 203 5.16 13.15 10.97
N GLY A 204 4.07 12.37 10.95
CA GLY A 204 3.99 11.09 10.25
C GLY A 204 4.80 9.97 10.92
N SER A 205 5.27 10.17 12.15
CA SER A 205 5.96 9.12 12.91
C SER A 205 5.02 7.95 13.23
N SER A 206 5.61 6.77 13.48
CA SER A 206 4.83 5.58 13.87
C SER A 206 4.11 5.73 15.21
N THR A 207 4.51 6.67 16.07
CA THR A 207 3.76 6.95 17.31
C THR A 207 2.46 7.72 17.06
N GLN A 208 2.26 8.24 15.84
CA GLN A 208 1.06 8.94 15.39
C GLN A 208 0.21 8.13 14.40
N GLN A 209 0.59 6.88 14.12
CA GLN A 209 -0.16 6.03 13.20
C GLN A 209 -1.16 5.15 13.94
N PHE A 210 -2.44 5.36 13.67
CA PHE A 210 -3.53 4.61 14.27
C PHE A 210 -4.36 3.92 13.19
N ARG A 211 -4.97 2.80 13.58
CA ARG A 211 -5.95 2.05 12.80
C ARG A 211 -7.27 2.01 13.54
N TYR A 212 -8.37 2.23 12.84
CA TYR A 212 -9.71 2.04 13.34
C TYR A 212 -10.23 0.66 12.93
N THR A 213 -10.39 -0.24 13.90
CA THR A 213 -10.75 -1.65 13.64
C THR A 213 -12.26 -1.83 13.47
N ALA A 214 -12.68 -3.01 12.99
CA ALA A 214 -14.10 -3.35 12.83
C ALA A 214 -14.83 -3.45 14.18
N GLU A 215 -14.11 -3.69 15.28
CA GLU A 215 -14.64 -3.65 16.64
C GLU A 215 -14.77 -2.22 17.18
N LEU A 216 -14.44 -1.21 16.37
CA LEU A 216 -14.39 0.21 16.74
C LEU A 216 -13.28 0.57 17.74
N TYR A 217 -12.20 -0.20 17.76
CA TYR A 217 -11.01 0.14 18.53
C TYR A 217 -10.10 1.06 17.74
N ILE A 218 -9.53 2.07 18.39
CA ILE A 218 -8.46 2.89 17.82
C ILE A 218 -7.14 2.29 18.30
N LYS A 219 -6.50 1.50 17.44
CA LYS A 219 -5.27 0.76 17.72
C LYS A 219 -4.04 1.53 17.25
N LEU A 220 -3.01 1.63 18.08
CA LEU A 220 -1.70 2.11 17.67
C LEU A 220 -1.05 1.07 16.76
N VAL A 221 -0.64 1.49 15.57
CA VAL A 221 0.02 0.61 14.60
C VAL A 221 1.41 0.23 15.09
N ASN A 222 1.81 -1.03 14.84
CA ASN A 222 3.13 -1.60 15.20
C ASN A 222 3.44 -1.51 16.70
N SER A 223 2.41 -1.62 17.53
CA SER A 223 2.53 -1.62 19.00
C SER A 223 2.50 -3.02 19.61
N GLU A 224 2.41 -4.04 18.76
CA GLU A 224 2.48 -5.45 19.12
C GLU A 224 3.84 -5.80 19.72
N THR A 225 3.81 -6.50 20.84
CA THR A 225 4.99 -7.03 21.53
C THR A 225 4.65 -8.38 22.14
N ASP A 226 5.63 -9.12 22.65
CA ASP A 226 5.38 -10.36 23.39
C ASP A 226 4.44 -10.16 24.60
N ALA A 227 4.51 -8.99 25.25
CA ALA A 227 3.62 -8.64 26.36
C ALA A 227 2.21 -8.25 25.90
N TYR A 228 2.08 -7.68 24.69
CA TYR A 228 0.84 -7.16 24.12
C TYR A 228 0.67 -7.68 22.69
N PRO A 229 0.33 -8.96 22.50
CA PRO A 229 0.29 -9.58 21.17
C PRO A 229 -0.76 -8.95 20.24
N ASN A 230 -1.79 -8.31 20.80
CA ASN A 230 -2.81 -7.59 20.03
C ASN A 230 -2.50 -6.09 19.85
N GLY A 231 -1.37 -5.62 20.38
CA GLY A 231 -0.98 -4.21 20.39
C GLY A 231 -1.65 -3.39 21.49
N MET A 232 -1.59 -2.07 21.34
CA MET A 232 -2.07 -1.06 22.27
C MET A 232 -3.21 -0.26 21.64
N CYS A 233 -4.30 -0.07 22.38
CA CYS A 233 -5.52 0.61 21.94
C CYS A 233 -5.85 1.80 22.84
N VAL A 234 -6.47 2.82 22.25
CA VAL A 234 -7.00 3.98 22.98
C VAL A 234 -8.17 3.56 23.86
N PHE A 235 -8.08 3.89 25.14
CA PHE A 235 -8.97 3.43 26.20
C PHE A 235 -9.56 4.61 26.99
N GLY A 236 -10.88 4.58 27.19
CA GLY A 236 -11.69 5.65 27.76
C GLY A 236 -11.80 5.66 29.29
N THR A 237 -11.31 4.64 30.01
CA THR A 237 -11.54 4.39 31.45
C THR A 237 -12.89 3.76 31.81
N THR A 238 -12.91 3.00 32.90
CA THR A 238 -14.12 2.44 33.49
C THR A 238 -14.37 3.09 34.87
N ALA A 239 -15.48 3.76 35.17
CA ALA A 239 -16.57 4.23 34.31
C ALA A 239 -16.25 5.59 33.66
N HIS A 240 -16.87 5.87 32.50
CA HIS A 240 -16.70 7.13 31.79
C HIS A 240 -17.18 8.35 32.59
N ALA A 241 -16.35 9.39 32.68
CA ALA A 241 -16.67 10.65 33.34
C ALA A 241 -15.80 11.80 32.80
N ASN A 242 -16.29 13.03 32.92
CA ASN A 242 -15.55 14.23 32.54
C ASN A 242 -14.23 14.36 33.30
N GLY A 243 -13.16 14.74 32.60
CA GLY A 243 -11.81 14.92 33.14
C GLY A 243 -11.00 13.64 33.31
N LYS A 244 -11.57 12.46 33.00
CA LYS A 244 -10.83 11.20 33.04
C LYS A 244 -9.83 11.12 31.90
N ALA A 245 -8.63 10.61 32.17
CA ALA A 245 -7.59 10.49 31.16
C ALA A 245 -7.95 9.45 30.10
N VAL A 246 -7.65 9.78 28.85
CA VAL A 246 -7.65 8.83 27.73
C VAL A 246 -6.22 8.32 27.58
N VAL A 247 -6.04 7.01 27.70
CA VAL A 247 -4.74 6.35 27.79
C VAL A 247 -4.65 5.20 26.81
N LEU A 248 -3.44 4.65 26.61
CA LEU A 248 -3.23 3.41 25.89
C LEU A 248 -3.28 2.22 26.85
N GLN A 249 -4.02 1.19 26.48
CA GLN A 249 -4.10 -0.09 27.18
C GLN A 249 -3.90 -1.24 26.19
N PRO A 250 -3.52 -2.44 26.63
CA PRO A 250 -3.45 -3.61 25.76
C PRO A 250 -4.80 -3.82 25.07
N CYS A 251 -4.78 -3.97 23.74
CA CYS A 251 -6.00 -4.19 22.99
C CYS A 251 -6.69 -5.48 23.46
N PRO A 252 -8.03 -5.47 23.62
CA PRO A 252 -8.79 -6.69 23.90
C PRO A 252 -8.55 -7.76 22.83
N SER A 253 -8.63 -9.04 23.22
CA SER A 253 -8.65 -10.12 22.24
C SER A 253 -9.88 -10.01 21.36
N THR A 254 -9.72 -10.14 20.05
CA THR A 254 -10.82 -10.10 19.07
C THR A 254 -11.74 -11.32 19.14
N THR A 255 -11.37 -12.36 19.91
CA THR A 255 -12.18 -13.56 20.12
C THR A 255 -13.34 -13.31 21.10
N GLY A 256 -14.41 -12.70 20.62
CA GLY A 256 -15.77 -12.95 21.08
C GLY A 256 -16.39 -12.01 22.11
N SER A 257 -15.64 -11.07 22.68
CA SER A 257 -16.23 -10.04 23.55
C SER A 257 -15.70 -8.65 23.20
N ILE A 258 -16.60 -7.84 22.65
CA ILE A 258 -16.38 -6.41 22.48
C ILE A 258 -16.26 -5.77 23.87
N VAL A 259 -15.23 -4.96 24.09
CA VAL A 259 -15.00 -4.24 25.35
C VAL A 259 -15.33 -2.75 25.13
N PRO A 260 -16.44 -2.24 25.69
CA PRO A 260 -16.96 -0.90 25.41
C PRO A 260 -16.00 0.24 25.72
N ASP A 261 -15.15 0.07 26.74
CA ASP A 261 -14.19 1.09 27.16
C ASP A 261 -13.08 1.33 26.11
N PHE A 262 -12.96 0.46 25.11
CA PHE A 262 -12.08 0.61 23.95
C PHE A 262 -12.82 1.04 22.69
N GLN A 263 -14.15 1.01 22.70
CA GLN A 263 -14.96 1.35 21.54
C GLN A 263 -15.19 2.85 21.46
N TRP A 264 -14.96 3.38 20.26
CA TRP A 264 -15.22 4.77 19.94
C TRP A 264 -16.24 4.84 18.81
N SER A 265 -17.27 5.66 18.96
CA SER A 265 -18.26 5.95 17.91
C SER A 265 -17.96 7.32 17.32
N LEU A 266 -17.70 7.39 16.01
CA LEU A 266 -17.57 8.67 15.31
C LEU A 266 -18.96 9.16 14.86
N ASP A 267 -19.40 10.27 15.45
CA ASP A 267 -20.73 10.84 15.18
C ASP A 267 -20.77 11.80 13.98
N ASN A 268 -21.94 12.39 13.74
CA ASN A 268 -22.21 13.34 12.66
C ASN A 268 -21.55 14.72 12.81
N ALA A 269 -20.97 15.02 13.97
CA ALA A 269 -20.17 16.20 14.23
C ALA A 269 -18.67 15.87 14.31
N SER A 270 -18.29 14.66 13.91
CA SER A 270 -16.91 14.15 13.96
C SER A 270 -16.35 14.06 15.39
N ASN A 271 -17.21 13.90 16.39
CA ASN A 271 -16.76 13.63 17.74
C ASN A 271 -16.55 12.11 17.92
N LEU A 272 -15.48 11.74 18.62
CA LEU A 272 -15.24 10.36 19.05
C LEU A 272 -15.88 10.13 20.41
N ARG A 273 -17.00 9.43 20.41
CA ARG A 273 -17.87 9.17 21.57
C ARG A 273 -17.58 7.82 22.19
N THR A 274 -17.65 7.79 23.51
CA THR A 274 -17.65 6.56 24.31
C THR A 274 -18.91 5.74 24.09
N THR A 275 -18.87 4.48 24.51
CA THR A 275 -19.97 3.53 24.34
C THR A 275 -20.18 2.71 25.61
N SER A 276 -21.42 2.31 25.87
CA SER A 276 -21.77 1.52 27.05
C SER A 276 -21.62 0.00 26.82
N PRO A 277 -21.62 -0.82 27.89
CA PRO A 277 -21.73 -2.28 27.80
C PRO A 277 -22.90 -2.82 26.98
N THR A 278 -23.97 -2.04 26.85
CA THR A 278 -25.12 -2.38 26.01
C THR A 278 -25.01 -1.77 24.61
N LYS A 279 -23.80 -1.39 24.18
CA LYS A 279 -23.50 -0.81 22.87
C LYS A 279 -24.20 0.53 22.58
N VAL A 280 -24.65 1.24 23.60
CA VAL A 280 -25.27 2.55 23.43
C VAL A 280 -24.19 3.61 23.35
N VAL A 281 -24.28 4.52 22.37
CA VAL A 281 -23.39 5.68 22.26
C VAL A 281 -23.66 6.66 23.40
N GLU A 282 -22.63 7.00 24.16
CA GLU A 282 -22.74 7.81 25.38
C GLU A 282 -22.40 9.29 25.14
N GLY A 283 -22.59 10.12 26.17
CA GLY A 283 -22.40 11.58 26.12
C GLY A 283 -20.96 12.08 26.31
N TYR A 284 -19.97 11.18 26.46
CA TYR A 284 -18.58 11.55 26.66
C TYR A 284 -17.76 11.40 25.39
N CYS A 285 -16.93 12.41 25.11
CA CYS A 285 -16.09 12.50 23.93
C CYS A 285 -14.61 12.59 24.29
N ILE A 286 -13.73 12.11 23.40
CA ILE A 286 -12.30 12.43 23.47
C ILE A 286 -12.14 13.94 23.21
N ASN A 287 -11.54 14.62 24.18
CA ASN A 287 -11.24 16.04 24.15
C ASN A 287 -9.74 16.27 24.42
N LEU A 288 -9.20 17.35 23.86
CA LEU A 288 -7.95 17.93 24.36
C LEU A 288 -8.18 18.49 25.77
N THR A 289 -7.22 18.36 26.67
CA THR A 289 -7.29 19.05 27.98
C THR A 289 -7.25 20.56 27.79
N THR A 290 -6.39 21.04 26.88
CA THR A 290 -6.28 22.46 26.50
C THR A 290 -6.30 22.56 24.98
N ALA A 291 -7.27 23.28 24.43
CA ALA A 291 -7.39 23.48 22.97
C ALA A 291 -6.11 24.08 22.38
N SER A 292 -5.80 23.71 21.12
CA SER A 292 -4.67 24.24 20.35
C SER A 292 -3.30 24.21 21.07
N THR A 293 -3.05 23.21 21.92
CA THR A 293 -1.80 23.12 22.72
C THR A 293 -1.02 21.85 22.38
N VAL A 294 0.25 21.99 22.02
CA VAL A 294 1.18 20.85 21.80
C VAL A 294 1.48 20.16 23.13
N ASN A 295 1.65 18.84 23.10
CA ASN A 295 1.86 17.97 24.26
C ASN A 295 0.71 17.97 25.29
N THR A 296 -0.49 18.45 24.93
CA THR A 296 -1.66 18.35 25.81
C THR A 296 -2.17 16.90 25.83
N PRO A 297 -2.47 16.32 27.02
CA PRO A 297 -3.06 14.98 27.09
C PRO A 297 -4.52 15.00 26.66
N LEU A 298 -4.99 13.84 26.20
CA LEU A 298 -6.40 13.60 25.92
C LEU A 298 -7.16 13.18 27.18
N ILE A 299 -8.39 13.67 27.28
CA ILE A 299 -9.32 13.36 28.37
C ILE A 299 -10.71 13.08 27.81
N LEU A 300 -11.56 12.44 28.61
CA LEU A 300 -12.99 12.43 28.38
C LEU A 300 -13.60 13.76 28.80
N GLY A 301 -14.47 14.31 27.97
CA GLY A 301 -15.24 15.52 28.27
C GLY A 301 -16.62 15.51 27.61
N ASN A 302 -17.35 16.61 27.75
CA ASN A 302 -18.61 16.78 27.04
C ASN A 302 -18.37 16.89 25.53
N CYS A 303 -19.27 16.31 24.75
CA CYS A 303 -19.31 16.46 23.30
C CYS A 303 -19.79 17.87 22.92
N SER A 304 -18.93 18.69 22.32
CA SER A 304 -19.22 20.11 22.04
C SER A 304 -19.20 20.51 20.57
N GLY A 305 -18.67 19.66 19.67
CA GLY A 305 -18.48 20.00 18.26
C GLY A 305 -17.47 21.13 18.03
N SER A 306 -16.55 21.35 18.97
CA SER A 306 -15.54 22.40 18.87
C SER A 306 -14.36 21.94 18.02
N ALA A 307 -14.13 22.64 16.91
CA ALA A 307 -13.09 22.36 15.94
C ALA A 307 -11.66 22.35 16.51
N THR A 308 -11.43 22.96 17.68
CA THR A 308 -10.10 23.03 18.33
C THR A 308 -9.96 22.10 19.53
N LEU A 309 -11.03 21.38 19.89
CA LEU A 309 -11.11 20.59 21.12
C LEU A 309 -11.47 19.13 20.89
N ASN A 310 -12.47 18.83 20.05
CA ASN A 310 -13.04 17.49 19.98
C ASN A 310 -13.68 17.08 18.64
N VAL A 311 -13.43 17.84 17.56
CA VAL A 311 -13.79 17.44 16.18
C VAL A 311 -12.56 16.81 15.53
N TRP A 312 -12.67 15.54 15.17
CA TRP A 312 -11.56 14.73 14.69
C TRP A 312 -11.60 14.54 13.18
N ARG A 313 -10.43 14.52 12.53
CA ARG A 313 -10.28 14.26 11.10
C ARG A 313 -9.31 13.11 10.93
N PHE A 314 -9.73 12.10 10.17
CA PHE A 314 -8.99 10.87 10.02
C PHE A 314 -8.25 10.91 8.68
N ASP A 315 -6.97 10.56 8.68
CA ASP A 315 -6.32 10.25 7.41
C ASP A 315 -7.00 9.04 6.75
N ALA A 316 -6.86 8.92 5.43
CA ALA A 316 -7.44 7.82 4.66
C ALA A 316 -7.03 6.45 5.25
N ALA A 317 -5.75 6.32 5.61
CA ALA A 317 -5.15 5.07 6.07
C ALA A 317 -5.53 4.68 7.53
N VAL A 318 -6.20 5.55 8.29
CA VAL A 318 -6.79 5.15 9.59
C VAL A 318 -7.80 4.02 9.40
N GLY A 319 -8.52 4.05 8.27
CA GLY A 319 -9.46 3.04 7.86
C GLY A 319 -10.90 3.26 8.31
N ALA A 320 -11.76 2.37 7.84
CA ALA A 320 -13.21 2.55 7.85
C ALA A 320 -13.90 2.21 9.19
N GLY A 321 -13.16 1.68 10.18
CA GLY A 321 -13.78 1.08 11.36
C GLY A 321 -14.61 -0.14 10.96
N MET A 322 -15.89 -0.15 11.38
CA MET A 322 -16.86 -1.18 10.98
C MET A 322 -17.63 -0.83 9.71
N ALA A 323 -17.41 0.36 9.13
CA ALA A 323 -18.14 0.80 7.96
C ALA A 323 -17.81 -0.08 6.75
N GLY A 324 -18.86 -0.42 6.00
CA GLY A 324 -18.75 -1.22 4.80
C GLY A 324 -20.11 -1.73 4.37
N GLU A 325 -20.10 -2.82 3.63
CA GLU A 325 -21.30 -3.40 3.06
C GLU A 325 -22.32 -3.81 4.13
N ASP A 326 -21.86 -4.43 5.22
CA ASP A 326 -22.72 -4.91 6.31
C ASP A 326 -23.44 -3.78 7.06
N THR A 327 -22.91 -2.55 7.02
CA THR A 327 -23.54 -1.36 7.60
C THR A 327 -24.25 -0.49 6.56
N ASN A 328 -24.37 -0.97 5.32
CA ASN A 328 -24.87 -0.22 4.16
C ASN A 328 -24.11 1.10 3.94
N GLN A 329 -22.82 1.14 4.24
CA GLN A 329 -21.98 2.31 3.96
C GLN A 329 -21.12 2.03 2.73
N LEU A 330 -21.02 3.01 1.83
CA LEU A 330 -20.15 2.94 0.65
C LEU A 330 -18.81 3.58 0.98
N VAL A 331 -17.83 2.77 1.37
CA VAL A 331 -16.46 3.16 1.73
C VAL A 331 -15.60 3.27 0.48
N ASN A 332 -14.89 4.37 0.29
CA ASN A 332 -13.95 4.51 -0.81
C ASN A 332 -12.62 3.81 -0.51
N TYR A 333 -12.11 2.99 -1.44
CA TYR A 333 -10.90 2.21 -1.21
C TYR A 333 -9.65 3.08 -1.04
N SER A 334 -9.43 4.07 -1.91
CA SER A 334 -8.25 4.96 -1.84
C SER A 334 -8.36 6.02 -0.75
N GLN A 335 -9.54 6.21 -0.16
CA GLN A 335 -9.80 7.10 0.95
C GLN A 335 -10.46 6.29 2.08
N PHE A 336 -9.76 5.26 2.55
CA PHE A 336 -10.32 4.12 3.31
C PHE A 336 -11.04 4.48 4.62
N SER A 337 -10.91 5.71 5.14
CA SER A 337 -11.69 6.23 6.28
C SER A 337 -12.93 7.04 5.87
N ARG A 338 -13.29 7.07 4.58
CA ARG A 338 -14.32 7.94 4.02
C ARG A 338 -15.43 7.16 3.31
N CYS A 339 -16.65 7.55 3.66
CA CYS A 339 -17.90 7.00 3.19
C CYS A 339 -18.65 8.02 2.34
N LEU A 340 -19.40 7.56 1.34
CA LEU A 340 -20.32 8.41 0.59
C LEU A 340 -21.35 9.03 1.54
N ASP A 341 -21.51 10.35 1.49
CA ASP A 341 -22.35 11.10 2.40
C ASP A 341 -23.22 12.14 1.68
N VAL A 342 -24.50 12.20 2.04
CA VAL A 342 -25.39 13.29 1.66
C VAL A 342 -25.01 14.55 2.44
N THR A 343 -24.22 15.40 1.77
CA THR A 343 -23.64 16.64 2.27
C THR A 343 -24.59 17.42 3.18
N SER A 344 -24.12 17.73 4.39
CA SER A 344 -24.86 18.50 5.40
C SER A 344 -26.23 17.91 5.77
N ARG A 345 -26.47 16.61 5.50
CA ARG A 345 -27.77 15.93 5.65
C ARG A 345 -28.87 16.62 4.85
N SER A 346 -28.53 17.24 3.73
CA SER A 346 -29.47 17.96 2.89
C SER A 346 -29.64 17.27 1.54
N VAL A 347 -30.84 16.73 1.32
CA VAL A 347 -31.24 16.14 0.03
C VAL A 347 -31.33 17.16 -1.11
N THR A 348 -31.19 18.45 -0.81
CA THR A 348 -31.12 19.54 -1.81
C THR A 348 -29.70 20.02 -2.05
N SER A 349 -28.69 19.37 -1.47
CA SER A 349 -27.29 19.69 -1.75
C SER A 349 -26.98 19.49 -3.24
N THR A 350 -26.18 20.39 -3.82
CA THR A 350 -25.80 20.35 -5.23
C THR A 350 -24.64 19.40 -5.52
N TYR A 351 -24.10 18.74 -4.49
CA TYR A 351 -23.07 17.71 -4.57
C TYR A 351 -23.11 16.79 -3.34
N MET A 352 -22.64 15.56 -3.49
CA MET A 352 -22.32 14.63 -2.39
C MET A 352 -20.85 14.76 -1.99
N ILE A 353 -20.47 14.25 -0.82
CA ILE A 353 -19.09 14.24 -0.32
C ILE A 353 -18.66 12.82 0.09
N ALA A 354 -17.36 12.56 0.10
CA ALA A 354 -16.78 11.43 0.81
C ALA A 354 -16.34 11.94 2.18
N TRP A 355 -17.22 11.77 3.17
CA TRP A 355 -17.03 12.23 4.55
C TRP A 355 -16.51 11.10 5.43
N PHE A 356 -16.00 11.39 6.61
CA PHE A 356 -15.53 10.33 7.53
C PHE A 356 -16.62 9.30 7.77
N CYS A 357 -16.26 8.02 7.78
CA CYS A 357 -17.24 6.97 8.01
C CYS A 357 -17.78 7.07 9.44
N LYS A 358 -19.08 7.37 9.57
CA LYS A 358 -19.79 7.36 10.85
C LYS A 358 -19.81 5.97 11.43
N GLN A 359 -19.75 5.85 12.75
CA GLN A 359 -19.70 4.56 13.43
C GLN A 359 -20.73 4.51 14.55
N ASP A 360 -21.40 3.38 14.68
CA ASP A 360 -22.28 3.08 15.81
C ASP A 360 -22.05 1.61 16.19
N PRO A 361 -21.78 1.27 17.47
CA PRO A 361 -21.53 -0.11 17.88
C PRO A 361 -22.67 -1.11 17.58
N ASN A 362 -23.88 -0.62 17.30
CA ASN A 362 -25.03 -1.43 16.88
C ASN A 362 -25.15 -1.55 15.35
N GLY A 363 -24.25 -0.93 14.59
CA GLY A 363 -24.29 -0.85 13.13
C GLY A 363 -25.35 0.12 12.58
N VAL A 364 -26.06 0.85 13.46
CA VAL A 364 -27.11 1.81 13.06
C VAL A 364 -26.49 3.19 12.86
N VAL A 365 -26.05 3.46 11.63
CA VAL A 365 -25.50 4.76 11.23
C VAL A 365 -26.60 5.71 10.73
N ASP A 366 -26.32 7.01 10.72
CA ASP A 366 -27.24 8.02 10.19
C ASP A 366 -27.62 7.73 8.72
N TRP A 367 -28.86 8.07 8.37
CA TRP A 367 -29.40 7.85 7.02
C TRP A 367 -28.56 8.46 5.90
N ASN A 368 -27.84 9.56 6.15
CA ASN A 368 -27.07 10.25 5.11
C ASN A 368 -25.79 9.51 4.70
N GLN A 369 -25.43 8.41 5.39
CA GLN A 369 -24.40 7.46 4.97
C GLN A 369 -24.92 6.03 4.81
N THR A 370 -26.23 5.81 4.95
CA THR A 370 -26.85 4.49 4.80
C THR A 370 -27.41 4.34 3.38
N TRP A 371 -26.65 3.70 2.50
CA TRP A 371 -26.94 3.52 1.09
C TRP A 371 -27.37 2.09 0.78
N TYR A 372 -28.59 1.96 0.28
CA TYR A 372 -29.09 0.73 -0.31
C TYR A 372 -28.74 0.71 -1.79
N HIS A 373 -28.18 -0.39 -2.27
CA HIS A 373 -27.70 -0.49 -3.65
C HIS A 373 -27.90 -1.91 -4.20
N PRO A 374 -27.88 -2.10 -5.53
CA PRO A 374 -28.12 -3.40 -6.13
C PRO A 374 -26.93 -4.33 -5.88
N MET A 375 -27.03 -5.15 -4.83
CA MET A 375 -26.04 -6.17 -4.50
C MET A 375 -26.08 -7.35 -5.50
N PRO A 376 -24.98 -7.69 -6.19
CA PRO A 376 -24.88 -8.92 -6.98
C PRO A 376 -25.17 -10.16 -6.11
N ASN A 377 -25.86 -11.15 -6.67
CA ASN A 377 -26.15 -12.38 -5.94
C ASN A 377 -24.95 -13.34 -5.95
N ASP A 378 -24.24 -13.42 -4.81
CA ASP A 378 -23.11 -14.32 -4.62
C ASP A 378 -23.46 -15.80 -4.87
N SER A 379 -24.67 -16.24 -4.51
CA SER A 379 -25.12 -17.63 -4.74
C SER A 379 -25.31 -17.93 -6.23
N ALA A 380 -25.62 -16.91 -7.04
CA ALA A 380 -25.71 -17.00 -8.49
C ALA A 380 -24.37 -16.69 -9.19
N LYS A 381 -23.31 -16.40 -8.41
CA LYS A 381 -22.00 -15.94 -8.90
C LYS A 381 -22.09 -14.70 -9.80
N GLU A 382 -23.07 -13.84 -9.53
CA GLU A 382 -23.17 -12.55 -10.21
C GLU A 382 -22.02 -11.65 -9.71
N THR A 383 -21.26 -11.07 -10.64
CA THR A 383 -20.19 -10.14 -10.29
C THR A 383 -20.59 -8.68 -10.48
N GLU A 384 -21.79 -8.44 -11.02
CA GLU A 384 -22.34 -7.11 -11.24
C GLU A 384 -23.87 -7.12 -11.22
N LYS A 385 -24.48 -5.99 -10.87
CA LYS A 385 -25.92 -5.82 -10.90
C LYS A 385 -26.31 -4.37 -11.16
N LYS A 386 -27.32 -4.19 -12.01
CA LYS A 386 -27.87 -2.87 -12.35
C LYS A 386 -29.09 -2.54 -11.50
N GLY A 387 -29.21 -1.29 -11.09
CA GLY A 387 -30.32 -0.82 -10.27
C GLY A 387 -30.16 0.62 -9.83
N VAL A 388 -30.95 1.02 -8.83
CA VAL A 388 -30.85 2.34 -8.19
C VAL A 388 -30.05 2.22 -6.90
N ILE A 389 -29.21 3.22 -6.63
CA ILE A 389 -28.56 3.42 -5.32
C ILE A 389 -29.37 4.49 -4.61
N TYR A 390 -29.78 4.27 -3.35
CA TYR A 390 -30.65 5.22 -2.66
C TYR A 390 -30.44 5.24 -1.15
N ILE A 391 -30.91 6.33 -0.54
CA ILE A 391 -31.07 6.49 0.91
C ILE A 391 -32.56 6.56 1.26
N ILE A 392 -32.89 6.42 2.54
CA ILE A 392 -34.25 6.62 3.06
C ILE A 392 -34.23 7.72 4.12
N THR A 393 -35.03 8.77 3.93
CA THR A 393 -35.25 9.80 4.95
C THR A 393 -36.67 10.35 4.87
N GLY A 394 -37.28 10.64 6.02
CA GLY A 394 -38.68 11.07 6.10
C GLY A 394 -39.67 10.10 5.43
N GLY A 395 -39.37 8.79 5.42
CA GLY A 395 -40.18 7.75 4.77
C GLY A 395 -40.14 7.75 3.23
N LYS A 396 -39.26 8.53 2.60
CA LYS A 396 -39.09 8.61 1.13
C LYS A 396 -37.72 8.11 0.70
N ARG A 397 -37.66 7.50 -0.49
CA ARG A 397 -36.40 7.12 -1.15
C ARG A 397 -35.87 8.28 -1.98
N TYR A 398 -34.58 8.56 -1.82
CA TYR A 398 -33.84 9.50 -2.65
C TYR A 398 -32.71 8.74 -3.35
N CYS A 399 -32.77 8.70 -4.68
CA CYS A 399 -31.82 7.96 -5.49
C CYS A 399 -30.60 8.82 -5.80
N LEU A 400 -29.42 8.20 -5.75
CA LEU A 400 -28.17 8.76 -6.23
C LEU A 400 -28.28 9.05 -7.73
N LYS A 401 -27.94 10.27 -8.13
CA LYS A 401 -28.10 10.77 -9.49
C LYS A 401 -26.74 11.14 -10.09
N SER A 402 -26.37 10.44 -11.16
CA SER A 402 -25.22 10.79 -11.99
C SER A 402 -25.50 12.06 -12.81
N PRO A 403 -24.51 12.94 -13.01
CA PRO A 403 -24.61 14.01 -14.00
C PRO A 403 -24.51 13.49 -15.44
N LEU A 404 -24.16 12.21 -15.65
CA LEU A 404 -23.92 11.55 -16.95
C LEU A 404 -22.80 12.16 -17.80
N VAL A 405 -22.07 13.12 -17.24
CA VAL A 405 -20.93 13.80 -17.87
C VAL A 405 -19.80 13.95 -16.87
N ALA A 406 -18.58 13.63 -17.30
CA ALA A 406 -17.38 13.76 -16.49
C ALA A 406 -16.73 15.13 -16.72
N THR A 407 -17.16 16.14 -15.96
CA THR A 407 -16.49 17.46 -15.91
C THR A 407 -15.99 17.76 -14.50
N SER A 408 -15.08 18.73 -14.37
CA SER A 408 -14.58 19.18 -13.06
C SER A 408 -15.64 19.85 -12.18
N SER A 409 -16.80 20.20 -12.74
CA SER A 409 -17.89 20.92 -12.08
C SER A 409 -19.22 20.16 -12.09
N SER A 410 -19.20 18.87 -12.46
CA SER A 410 -20.40 18.01 -12.47
C SER A 410 -20.32 17.01 -11.33
N TRP A 411 -21.24 17.15 -10.38
CA TRP A 411 -21.26 16.34 -9.16
C TRP A 411 -22.42 15.37 -9.15
N VAL A 412 -22.23 14.30 -8.38
CA VAL A 412 -23.31 13.38 -8.05
C VAL A 412 -24.20 14.05 -6.99
N THR A 413 -25.51 13.84 -7.10
CA THR A 413 -26.53 14.38 -6.18
C THR A 413 -27.53 13.30 -5.78
N VAL A 414 -28.55 13.62 -4.98
CA VAL A 414 -29.70 12.75 -4.74
C VAL A 414 -30.99 13.39 -5.23
N THR A 415 -31.99 12.59 -5.62
CA THR A 415 -33.30 13.10 -6.02
C THR A 415 -34.42 12.11 -5.74
N THR A 416 -35.63 12.62 -5.44
CA THR A 416 -36.85 11.82 -5.41
C THR A 416 -37.49 11.67 -6.78
N THR A 417 -37.20 12.58 -7.72
CA THR A 417 -37.87 12.63 -9.02
C THR A 417 -37.41 11.46 -9.88
N GLY A 418 -38.35 10.57 -10.23
CA GLY A 418 -38.06 9.34 -10.98
C GLY A 418 -37.38 8.24 -10.15
N CYS A 419 -37.19 8.47 -8.84
CA CYS A 419 -36.69 7.44 -7.92
C CYS A 419 -37.83 6.51 -7.51
N PRO A 420 -37.75 5.20 -7.79
CA PRO A 420 -38.75 4.24 -7.32
C PRO A 420 -38.88 4.30 -5.80
N GLN A 421 -40.13 4.35 -5.30
CA GLN A 421 -40.41 4.41 -3.86
C GLN A 421 -40.60 3.01 -3.24
N THR A 422 -40.54 1.97 -4.06
CA THR A 422 -40.58 0.57 -3.68
C THR A 422 -39.45 -0.18 -4.36
N ASP A 423 -39.18 -1.40 -3.91
CA ASP A 423 -38.17 -2.24 -4.55
C ASP A 423 -38.61 -2.61 -5.96
N VAL A 424 -37.65 -2.47 -6.89
CA VAL A 424 -37.85 -2.74 -8.32
C VAL A 424 -36.87 -3.81 -8.76
N THR A 425 -37.37 -4.78 -9.53
CA THR A 425 -36.58 -5.88 -10.11
C THR A 425 -36.11 -5.57 -11.53
N SER A 426 -36.54 -4.43 -12.09
CA SER A 426 -36.23 -4.01 -13.46
C SER A 426 -35.86 -2.53 -13.47
N THR A 427 -34.94 -2.15 -14.36
CA THR A 427 -34.57 -0.75 -14.61
C THR A 427 -35.43 -0.07 -15.68
N ALA A 428 -36.41 -0.78 -16.26
CA ALA A 428 -37.29 -0.22 -17.27
C ALA A 428 -38.10 0.96 -16.72
N GLY A 429 -38.09 2.09 -17.44
CA GLY A 429 -38.79 3.32 -17.04
C GLY A 429 -38.07 4.16 -15.98
N ILE A 430 -36.94 3.68 -15.43
CA ILE A 430 -36.10 4.47 -14.54
C ILE A 430 -35.23 5.42 -15.39
N PRO A 431 -35.16 6.73 -15.06
CA PRO A 431 -34.26 7.65 -15.75
C PRO A 431 -32.82 7.16 -15.75
N ALA A 432 -32.12 7.22 -16.90
CA ALA A 432 -30.75 6.73 -17.05
C ALA A 432 -29.77 7.28 -16.01
N ALA A 433 -29.94 8.55 -15.62
CA ALA A 433 -29.15 9.22 -14.57
C ALA A 433 -29.25 8.58 -13.18
N LEU A 434 -30.25 7.74 -12.92
CA LEU A 434 -30.46 7.04 -11.64
C LEU A 434 -30.03 5.57 -11.68
N VAL A 435 -29.67 5.05 -12.86
CA VAL A 435 -29.29 3.66 -13.04
C VAL A 435 -27.78 3.54 -12.90
N TRP A 436 -27.36 2.69 -11.97
CA TRP A 436 -25.98 2.35 -11.67
C TRP A 436 -25.76 0.85 -11.86
N ASN A 437 -24.58 0.47 -12.34
CA ASN A 437 -24.06 -0.89 -12.37
C ASN A 437 -23.04 -1.04 -11.25
N VAL A 438 -23.39 -1.77 -10.20
CA VAL A 438 -22.51 -2.06 -9.07
C VAL A 438 -21.77 -3.36 -9.38
N LYS A 439 -20.45 -3.29 -9.50
CA LYS A 439 -19.55 -4.41 -9.73
C LYS A 439 -18.89 -4.82 -8.42
N HIS A 440 -18.80 -6.12 -8.16
CA HIS A 440 -18.10 -6.74 -7.03
C HIS A 440 -16.79 -7.38 -7.50
N ASN A 441 -16.41 -8.55 -6.99
CA ASN A 441 -15.25 -9.29 -7.46
C ASN A 441 -15.48 -9.84 -8.88
N THR A 442 -14.99 -9.14 -9.90
CA THR A 442 -15.06 -9.60 -11.30
C THR A 442 -13.93 -10.55 -11.66
N GLY A 443 -13.03 -10.87 -10.72
CA GLY A 443 -11.78 -11.59 -10.98
C GLY A 443 -10.70 -10.74 -11.65
N SER A 444 -10.96 -9.46 -11.95
CA SER A 444 -9.98 -8.52 -12.50
C SER A 444 -9.81 -7.33 -11.57
N TYR A 445 -8.57 -7.04 -11.18
CA TYR A 445 -8.25 -5.84 -10.41
C TYR A 445 -8.78 -4.58 -11.08
N THR A 446 -8.69 -4.47 -12.41
CA THR A 446 -9.18 -3.29 -13.12
C THR A 446 -10.68 -3.11 -12.89
N THR A 447 -11.51 -4.12 -13.15
CA THR A 447 -12.97 -3.93 -13.19
C THR A 447 -13.71 -4.20 -11.88
N SER A 448 -13.07 -4.79 -10.86
CA SER A 448 -13.73 -5.14 -9.61
C SER A 448 -14.08 -3.93 -8.73
N TYR A 449 -15.17 -4.05 -7.97
CA TYR A 449 -15.60 -3.11 -6.91
C TYR A 449 -15.88 -1.68 -7.38
N ARG A 450 -16.40 -1.53 -8.59
CA ARG A 450 -16.72 -0.22 -9.20
C ARG A 450 -18.22 0.03 -9.18
N ILE A 451 -18.59 1.31 -9.17
CA ILE A 451 -19.97 1.75 -9.35
C ILE A 451 -19.99 2.60 -10.63
N GLU A 452 -20.58 2.06 -11.69
CA GLU A 452 -20.62 2.69 -13.03
C GLU A 452 -22.01 3.25 -13.31
N ASP A 453 -22.13 4.45 -13.87
CA ASP A 453 -23.41 4.97 -14.32
C ASP A 453 -23.85 4.38 -15.67
N SER A 454 -25.02 4.77 -16.15
CA SER A 454 -25.57 4.30 -17.43
C SER A 454 -24.72 4.62 -18.68
N THR A 455 -23.78 5.57 -18.60
CA THR A 455 -22.87 5.92 -19.71
C THR A 455 -21.48 5.30 -19.56
N GLY A 456 -21.26 4.49 -18.51
CA GLY A 456 -20.00 3.82 -18.25
C GLY A 456 -18.97 4.68 -17.52
N LEU A 457 -19.40 5.75 -16.84
CA LEU A 457 -18.54 6.57 -16.00
C LEU A 457 -18.54 6.03 -14.56
N CYS A 458 -17.37 6.00 -13.94
CA CYS A 458 -17.17 5.47 -12.59
C CYS A 458 -17.38 6.55 -11.52
N LEU A 459 -18.10 6.20 -10.46
CA LEU A 459 -18.22 7.00 -9.24
C LEU A 459 -16.86 7.13 -8.56
N GLN A 460 -16.45 8.35 -8.21
CA GLN A 460 -15.23 8.59 -7.44
C GLN A 460 -15.30 9.90 -6.65
N PRO A 461 -14.65 9.98 -5.48
CA PRO A 461 -14.38 11.26 -4.84
C PRO A 461 -13.30 12.03 -5.61
N THR A 462 -13.18 13.33 -5.32
CA THR A 462 -12.01 14.12 -5.68
C THR A 462 -10.76 13.53 -5.00
N ASP A 463 -9.70 13.38 -5.79
CA ASP A 463 -8.40 12.90 -5.32
C ASP A 463 -7.76 13.90 -4.34
N LEU A 464 -7.19 13.38 -3.26
CA LEU A 464 -6.51 14.16 -2.22
C LEU A 464 -5.00 13.93 -2.19
N ALA A 465 -4.48 13.13 -3.13
CA ALA A 465 -3.06 12.92 -3.27
C ALA A 465 -2.31 14.27 -3.38
N THR A 466 -1.13 14.32 -2.77
CA THR A 466 -0.31 15.52 -2.76
C THR A 466 0.06 15.93 -4.17
N GLY A 467 -0.02 17.23 -4.49
CA GLY A 467 0.37 17.76 -5.80
C GLY A 467 -0.77 17.85 -6.83
N VAL A 468 -1.96 17.34 -6.52
CA VAL A 468 -3.16 17.61 -7.32
C VAL A 468 -3.53 19.09 -7.19
N LYS A 469 -3.54 19.83 -8.31
CA LYS A 469 -3.96 21.23 -8.35
C LYS A 469 -5.47 21.34 -8.52
N ASN A 470 -6.07 22.43 -8.02
CA ASN A 470 -7.50 22.74 -8.14
C ASN A 470 -8.41 21.63 -7.60
N VAL A 471 -8.06 21.13 -6.41
CA VAL A 471 -8.81 20.08 -5.73
C VAL A 471 -10.20 20.62 -5.35
N ASP A 472 -11.24 20.01 -5.89
CA ASP A 472 -12.62 20.39 -5.61
C ASP A 472 -13.12 19.73 -4.32
N LEU A 473 -13.00 20.49 -3.23
CA LEU A 473 -13.27 20.07 -1.86
C LEU A 473 -14.52 20.74 -1.29
N HIS A 474 -15.14 20.09 -0.31
CA HIS A 474 -16.07 20.73 0.60
C HIS A 474 -15.33 21.69 1.54
N SER A 475 -16.07 22.58 2.22
CA SER A 475 -15.50 23.63 3.07
C SER A 475 -14.65 23.09 4.24
N ASP A 476 -14.86 21.85 4.63
CA ASP A 476 -14.09 21.19 5.70
C ASP A 476 -12.90 20.35 5.17
N GLY A 477 -12.60 20.45 3.87
CA GLY A 477 -11.51 19.72 3.22
C GLY A 477 -11.87 18.27 2.83
N THR A 478 -13.10 17.82 3.05
CA THR A 478 -13.55 16.52 2.52
C THR A 478 -13.78 16.56 1.01
N SER A 479 -13.65 15.41 0.35
CA SER A 479 -13.72 15.34 -1.12
C SER A 479 -15.16 15.44 -1.59
N LYS A 480 -15.44 16.23 -2.63
CA LYS A 480 -16.71 16.11 -3.36
C LYS A 480 -16.73 14.84 -4.21
N VAL A 481 -17.91 14.30 -4.48
CA VAL A 481 -18.07 13.07 -5.27
C VAL A 481 -18.62 13.40 -6.66
N LYS A 482 -18.00 12.79 -7.67
CA LYS A 482 -18.28 12.99 -9.09
C LYS A 482 -18.24 11.65 -9.84
N VAL A 483 -18.45 11.72 -11.15
CA VAL A 483 -18.16 10.60 -12.06
C VAL A 483 -16.95 10.94 -12.94
N ALA A 484 -16.20 9.91 -13.36
CA ALA A 484 -15.07 10.05 -14.26
C ALA A 484 -14.96 8.85 -15.20
N VAL A 485 -14.11 8.97 -16.22
CA VAL A 485 -13.79 7.82 -17.08
C VAL A 485 -13.20 6.69 -16.22
N CYS A 486 -13.74 5.49 -16.37
CA CYS A 486 -13.29 4.33 -15.61
C CYS A 486 -11.82 3.96 -15.93
N SER A 487 -11.06 3.60 -14.89
CA SER A 487 -9.62 3.30 -14.92
C SER A 487 -9.27 2.32 -13.79
N SER A 488 -8.10 1.70 -13.82
CA SER A 488 -7.64 0.81 -12.72
C SER A 488 -7.37 1.53 -11.39
N ASN A 489 -7.66 2.84 -11.29
CA ASN A 489 -7.41 3.63 -10.10
C ASN A 489 -8.27 3.16 -8.92
N GLU A 490 -7.61 2.96 -7.78
CA GLU A 490 -8.19 2.65 -6.48
C GLU A 490 -9.24 3.67 -6.03
N LEU A 491 -9.14 4.94 -6.45
CA LEU A 491 -10.10 5.98 -6.14
C LEU A 491 -11.51 5.68 -6.67
N GLN A 492 -11.63 4.82 -7.68
CA GLN A 492 -12.90 4.43 -8.31
C GLN A 492 -13.50 3.16 -7.70
N LYS A 493 -12.89 2.64 -6.63
CA LYS A 493 -13.31 1.41 -5.96
C LYS A 493 -14.07 1.73 -4.67
N TRP A 494 -15.16 1.02 -4.46
CA TRP A 494 -16.06 1.17 -3.31
C TRP A 494 -16.31 -0.19 -2.67
N ASN A 495 -16.24 -0.26 -1.34
CA ASN A 495 -16.36 -1.51 -0.57
C ASN A 495 -15.45 -2.65 -1.06
N ALA A 496 -14.31 -2.32 -1.68
CA ALA A 496 -13.33 -3.31 -2.07
C ALA A 496 -12.67 -3.93 -0.82
N PRO A 497 -12.55 -5.27 -0.76
CA PRO A 497 -11.82 -5.93 0.30
C PRO A 497 -10.34 -5.57 0.19
N PRO A 498 -9.60 -5.76 1.29
CA PRO A 498 -8.24 -5.30 1.34
C PRO A 498 -7.32 -5.93 0.29
N ASP A 499 -7.54 -7.20 -0.06
CA ASP A 499 -6.51 -8.01 -0.71
C ASP A 499 -6.64 -8.06 -2.24
N ILE A 500 -7.27 -7.06 -2.86
CA ILE A 500 -7.54 -7.10 -4.29
C ILE A 500 -6.29 -6.86 -5.15
N SER A 501 -5.22 -6.32 -4.59
CA SER A 501 -3.97 -6.00 -5.31
C SER A 501 -2.98 -7.17 -5.38
N ASN A 502 -3.42 -8.33 -5.89
CA ASN A 502 -2.53 -9.46 -6.14
C ASN A 502 -1.94 -9.39 -7.57
N SER A 503 -0.93 -8.55 -7.78
CA SER A 503 0.00 -8.70 -8.91
C SER A 503 1.26 -9.41 -8.42
N SER A 504 1.87 -10.25 -9.28
CA SER A 504 3.20 -10.85 -9.02
C SER A 504 4.18 -9.76 -8.52
N PRO A 505 4.90 -9.98 -7.42
CA PRO A 505 5.65 -8.92 -6.76
C PRO A 505 6.93 -8.52 -7.48
N LEU A 506 7.40 -9.28 -8.48
CA LEU A 506 8.53 -8.89 -9.33
C LEU A 506 8.10 -8.88 -10.81
N SER A 507 8.36 -7.78 -11.50
CA SER A 507 8.08 -7.58 -12.93
C SER A 507 9.27 -6.94 -13.65
N ASP A 508 9.18 -6.89 -14.98
CA ASP A 508 10.06 -6.10 -15.85
C ASP A 508 11.55 -6.42 -15.71
N ILE A 509 11.89 -7.71 -15.58
CA ILE A 509 13.29 -8.12 -15.47
C ILE A 509 13.99 -7.95 -16.83
N THR A 510 15.01 -7.11 -16.89
CA THR A 510 15.83 -6.86 -18.09
C THR A 510 17.32 -6.99 -17.79
N GLU A 511 18.08 -7.62 -18.70
CA GLU A 511 19.55 -7.67 -18.66
C GLU A 511 20.11 -6.51 -19.48
N ASN A 512 21.00 -5.72 -18.88
CA ASN A 512 21.69 -4.58 -19.50
C ASN A 512 23.17 -4.85 -19.74
#